data_AF-A0A8X6TT73-F1
#
_entry.id   AF-A0A8X6TT73-F1
#
_cell.length_a   1.000
_cell.length_b   1.000
_cell.length_c   1.000
_cell.angle_alpha   90.00
_cell.angle_beta   90.00
_cell.angle_gamma   90.00
#
_symmetry.space_group_name_H-M   'P 1'
#
loop_
_entity.id
_entity.type
_entity.pdbx_description
1 polymer ?
#
loop_
_entity_poly.entity_id
_entity_poly.type
_entity_poly.pdbx_seq_one_letter_code
_entity_poly.pdbx_strand_id
1 'polypeptide(L)' 'MRCIGKGNKSALMFSGIMNLPPPTTQFSKFNTTLQQAGRETDEKSMTEAVREAFDENYVEKDIAVLVDGRCQKRRFFR' A
#
# COMPACT_ATOMS: atom_id res chain seq x y z
N MET A 1 17.23 -7.89 12.28
CA MET A 1 17.21 -6.50 11.76
C MET A 1 16.20 -6.45 10.61
N ARG A 2 15.12 -5.66 10.69
CA ARG A 2 14.16 -5.52 9.57
C ARG A 2 14.71 -4.49 8.58
N CYS A 3 15.46 -4.96 7.59
CA CYS A 3 16.20 -4.11 6.68
C CYS A 3 15.34 -3.80 5.43
N ILE A 4 14.47 -2.79 5.53
CA ILE A 4 13.56 -2.39 4.46
C ILE A 4 14.06 -1.07 3.85
N GLY A 5 14.01 -0.94 2.52
CA GLY A 5 14.35 0.29 1.80
C GLY A 5 15.80 0.73 2.02
N LYS A 6 15.99 1.99 2.45
CA LYS A 6 17.32 2.61 2.65
C LYS A 6 18.18 1.86 3.69
N GLY A 7 17.55 1.23 4.69
CA GLY A 7 18.24 0.44 5.72
C GLY A 7 18.85 -0.86 5.20
N ASN A 8 18.40 -1.37 4.04
CA ASN A 8 18.92 -2.62 3.48
C ASN A 8 20.35 -2.49 2.98
N LYS A 9 20.70 -1.36 2.35
CA LYS A 9 22.06 -1.13 1.86
C LYS A 9 23.08 -1.05 3.00
N SER A 10 22.74 -0.33 4.08
CA SER A 10 23.59 -0.23 5.26
C SER A 10 23.76 -1.59 5.94
N ALA A 11 22.68 -2.36 6.08
CA ALA A 11 22.74 -3.68 6.67
C ALA A 11 23.54 -4.70 5.85
N LEU A 12 23.47 -4.64 4.51
CA LEU A 12 24.29 -5.47 3.62
C LEU A 12 25.79 -5.13 3.75
N MET A 13 26.12 -3.84 3.77
CA MET A 13 27.49 -3.38 3.94
C MET A 13 28.05 -3.82 5.31
N PHE A 14 27.29 -3.62 6.38
CA PHE A 14 27.65 -4.06 7.72
C PHE A 14 27.82 -5.59 7.80
N SER A 15 26.92 -6.36 7.17
CA SER A 15 27.02 -7.81 7.12
C SER A 15 28.30 -8.28 6.41
N GLY A 16 28.68 -7.61 5.32
CA GLY A 16 29.92 -7.89 4.61
C GLY A 16 31.18 -7.58 5.43
N ILE A 17 31.19 -6.45 6.15
CA ILE A 17 32.30 -6.08 7.04
C ILE A 17 32.47 -7.09 8.18
N MET A 18 31.36 -7.53 8.77
CA MET A 18 31.36 -8.40 9.94
C MET A 18 31.40 -9.89 9.60
N ASN A 19 31.48 -10.25 8.32
CA ASN A 19 31.41 -11.62 7.81
C ASN A 19 30.15 -12.38 8.31
N LEU A 20 29.02 -11.67 8.37
CA LEU A 20 27.72 -12.18 8.80
C LEU A 20 26.88 -12.60 7.59
N PRO A 21 25.95 -13.56 7.74
CA PRO A 21 25.01 -13.93 6.69
C PRO A 21 24.10 -12.73 6.35
N PRO A 22 23.74 -12.55 5.05
CA PRO A 22 23.02 -11.39 4.59
C PRO A 22 21.65 -11.26 5.28
N PRO A 23 21.19 -10.02 5.56
CA PRO A 23 19.92 -9.78 6.21
C PRO A 23 18.76 -10.32 5.36
N THR A 24 17.79 -10.96 6.02
CA THR A 24 16.65 -11.62 5.35
C THR A 24 15.74 -10.63 4.63
N THR A 25 15.67 -10.73 3.31
CA THR A 25 14.88 -9.85 2.41
C THR A 25 13.48 -10.37 2.11
N GLN A 26 12.97 -11.36 2.87
CA GLN A 26 11.69 -12.00 2.59
C GLN A 26 10.52 -11.00 2.52
N PHE A 27 10.59 -9.88 3.26
CA PHE A 27 9.62 -8.78 3.19
C PHE A 27 9.46 -8.19 1.77
N SER A 28 10.51 -8.19 0.95
CA SER A 28 10.44 -7.64 -0.41
C SER A 28 9.51 -8.45 -1.31
N LYS A 29 9.43 -9.76 -1.12
CA LYS A 29 8.59 -10.65 -1.94
C LYS A 29 7.10 -10.41 -1.67
N PHE A 30 6.74 -10.18 -0.40
CA PHE A 30 5.36 -9.91 -0.03
C PHE A 30 4.95 -8.47 -0.34
N ASN A 31 5.89 -7.53 -0.31
CA ASN A 31 5.60 -6.12 -0.55
C ASN A 31 5.09 -5.86 -1.98
N THR A 32 5.62 -6.55 -2.99
CA THR A 32 5.11 -6.42 -4.37
C THR A 32 3.68 -6.91 -4.49
N THR A 33 3.37 -8.07 -3.89
CA THR A 33 2.01 -8.63 -3.88
C THR A 33 1.03 -7.72 -3.13
N LEU A 34 1.44 -7.17 -1.99
CA LEU A 34 0.62 -6.24 -1.21
C LEU A 34 0.38 -4.93 -1.96
N GLN A 35 1.39 -4.40 -2.66
CA GLN A 35 1.23 -3.19 -3.47
C GLN A 35 0.28 -3.41 -4.66
N GLN A 36 0.37 -4.57 -5.30
CA GLN A 36 -0.52 -4.91 -6.42
C GLN A 36 -1.96 -5.12 -5.94
N ALA A 37 -2.16 -5.89 -4.87
CA ALA A 37 -3.47 -6.08 -4.26
C ALA A 37 -4.09 -4.76 -3.79
N GLY A 38 -3.27 -3.85 -3.25
CA GLY A 38 -3.70 -2.50 -2.89
C GLY A 38 -4.23 -1.72 -4.09
N ARG A 39 -3.45 -1.63 -5.18
CA ARG A 39 -3.90 -0.95 -6.42
C ARG A 39 -5.17 -1.55 -6.99
N GLU A 40 -5.25 -2.87 -7.08
CA GLU A 40 -6.44 -3.54 -7.62
C GLU A 40 -7.68 -3.25 -6.77
N THR A 41 -7.51 -3.16 -5.45
CA THR A 41 -8.61 -2.82 -4.54
C THR A 41 -9.01 -1.36 -4.70
N ASP A 42 -8.06 -0.45 -4.82
CA ASP A 42 -8.32 0.99 -5.00
C ASP A 42 -9.02 1.26 -6.35
N GLU A 43 -8.54 0.65 -7.43
CA GLU A 43 -9.14 0.77 -8.77
C GLU A 43 -10.57 0.24 -8.80
N LYS A 44 -10.81 -0.94 -8.19
CA LYS A 44 -12.15 -1.52 -8.08
C LYS A 44 -13.05 -0.64 -7.21
N SER A 45 -12.56 -0.18 -6.06
CA SER A 45 -13.33 0.66 -5.15
C SER A 45 -13.76 1.96 -5.80
N MET A 46 -12.90 2.62 -6.58
CA MET A 46 -13.29 3.83 -7.29
C MET A 46 -14.27 3.55 -8.42
N THR A 47 -14.09 2.45 -9.15
CA THR A 47 -15.00 2.06 -10.24
C THR A 47 -16.41 1.77 -9.70
N GLU A 48 -16.51 1.05 -8.58
CA GLU A 48 -17.79 0.78 -7.93
C GLU A 48 -18.41 2.05 -7.34
N ALA A 49 -17.62 2.92 -6.70
CA ALA A 49 -18.14 4.18 -6.18
C ALA A 49 -18.71 5.10 -7.27
N VAL A 50 -18.07 5.14 -8.46
CA VAL A 50 -18.60 5.89 -9.61
C VAL A 50 -19.86 5.24 -10.17
N ARG A 51 -19.92 3.90 -10.21
CA ARG A 51 -21.11 3.17 -10.65
C ARG A 51 -22.31 3.42 -9.73
N GLU A 52 -22.10 3.30 -8.42
CA GLU A 52 -23.13 3.61 -7.40
C GLU A 52 -23.60 5.06 -7.51
N ALA A 53 -22.68 6.02 -7.66
CA ALA A 53 -23.03 7.42 -7.83
C ALA A 53 -23.82 7.70 -9.12
N PHE A 54 -23.58 6.95 -10.20
CA PHE A 54 -24.33 7.06 -11.45
C PHE A 54 -25.74 6.47 -11.31
N ASP A 55 -25.86 5.30 -10.66
CA ASP A 55 -27.14 4.65 -10.37
C ASP A 55 -28.01 5.47 -9.39
N GLU A 56 -27.42 6.24 -8.47
CA GLU A 56 -28.19 7.10 -7.57
C GLU A 56 -28.64 8.42 -8.20
N ASN A 57 -27.89 8.97 -9.18
CA ASN A 57 -28.14 10.32 -9.68
C ASN A 57 -29.00 10.43 -10.94
N TYR A 58 -29.31 9.33 -11.65
CA TYR A 58 -30.26 9.13 -12.78
C TYR A 58 -30.45 10.22 -13.89
N VAL A 59 -29.85 11.41 -13.82
CA VAL A 59 -30.21 12.58 -14.67
C VAL A 59 -29.01 13.45 -15.04
N GLU A 60 -27.95 13.56 -14.23
CA GLU A 60 -26.79 14.42 -14.55
C GLU A 60 -25.48 13.62 -14.65
N LYS A 61 -24.76 13.82 -15.77
CA LYS A 61 -23.51 13.12 -16.11
C LYS A 61 -22.28 13.60 -15.33
N ASP A 62 -22.40 14.72 -14.61
CA ASP A 62 -21.26 15.36 -13.94
C ASP A 62 -21.27 15.02 -12.45
N ILE A 63 -20.51 13.99 -12.07
CA ILE A 63 -20.34 13.56 -10.69
C ILE A 63 -19.07 14.21 -10.12
N ALA A 64 -19.23 15.17 -9.20
CA ALA A 64 -18.13 15.77 -8.46
C ALA A 64 -17.75 14.89 -7.26
N VAL A 65 -16.59 14.21 -7.33
CA VAL A 65 -16.11 13.32 -6.28
C VAL A 65 -15.05 14.04 -5.41
N LEU A 66 -15.36 14.25 -4.12
CA LEU A 66 -14.41 14.76 -3.13
C LEU A 66 -13.76 13.59 -2.39
N VAL A 67 -12.49 13.30 -2.68
CA VAL A 67 -11.73 12.23 -2.01
C VAL A 67 -10.96 12.81 -0.82
N ASP A 68 -11.46 12.60 0.40
CA ASP A 68 -10.73 12.91 1.64
C ASP A 68 -9.81 11.72 2.02
N GLY A 69 -8.49 11.92 1.96
CA GLY A 69 -7.47 10.92 2.27
C GLY A 69 -7.34 10.54 3.75
N ARG A 70 -8.27 10.98 4.62
CA ARG A 70 -8.27 10.69 6.06
C ARG A 70 -8.86 9.32 6.40
N CYS A 71 -8.38 8.26 5.75
CA CYS A 71 -8.55 6.90 6.25
C CYS A 71 -7.21 6.35 6.74
N GLN A 72 -6.66 6.90 7.84
CA GLN A 72 -5.46 6.35 8.45
C GLN A 72 -5.58 6.14 9.98
N LYS A 73 -5.69 4.85 10.34
CA LYS A 73 -5.54 4.13 11.62
C LYS A 73 -6.51 4.42 12.77
N ARG A 74 -7.50 3.53 12.94
CA ARG A 74 -7.96 3.13 14.30
C ARG A 74 -6.87 2.30 14.96
N ARG A 75 -6.16 2.89 15.93
CA ARG A 75 -5.35 2.12 16.88
C ARG A 75 -6.30 1.36 17.81
N PHE A 76 -6.43 0.05 17.65
CA PHE A 76 -6.92 -0.81 18.73
C PHE A 76 -5.74 -1.11 19.65
N PHE A 77 -5.73 -0.50 20.83
CA PHE A 77 -4.92 -0.93 21.96
C PHE A 77 -5.81 -1.84 22.82
N ARG A 78 -5.37 -3.07 23.07
CA ARG A 78 -5.89 -3.93 24.13
C ARG A 78 -4.72 -4.61 24.81
#